data_AF-A0A9W5YWP9-F1
#
_entry.id   AF-A0A9W5YWP9-F1
#
_cell.length_a   1.000
_cell.length_b   1.000
_cell.length_c   1.000
_cell.angle_alpha   90.00
_cell.angle_beta   90.00
_cell.angle_gamma   90.00
#
_symmetry.space_group_name_H-M   'P 1'
#
loop_
_entity.id
_entity.type
_entity.pdbx_description
1 polymer ?
#
loop_
_entity_poly.entity_id
_entity_poly.type
_entity_poly.pdbx_seq_one_letter_code
_entity_poly.pdbx_strand_id
1 'polypeptide(L)'
;MVARILRFAPLVALVILTLSTFYYLYRAIHVDTHPDLSIGLDAAATTELKTLPDNTVSQLVANTHHEITSHSTPDGRYFRIDFRSRRGINPSIIPHPLKPNTWIITAQLHEPGGRRDKDSAWFAELVCDAVFQDKGRTLRCIDHPFILPIAATEGNNALCTGTLAFFALSIGPHDARVFYGPDAPYTIYGSNSAVTCFGQWILDFRLLVDWPASDTITDYGFRRATELQRPALAPYFAVEKNWFLFWDRAGNSYVHYDVAPTRAFAALTADGSVGADLAPAAASTDIACLQKYLPRMQDPDHESIHQATNSLAVTLCERADPNCHPDDSNTVILTIFQHKRFVAFHSSYEPYVMLFWQRAPFEIYGISELPVWIHGRGMMEGEEGGGNNNQTKMMYVTSIGWKSAGQKYHGYLDDVMFLAFGIEDADTAGVDVLAGDLVGGVGHC
;
A
#
# COMPACT_ATOMS: atom_id res chain seq x y z
N MET A 1 -27.04 -46.44 37.96
CA MET A 1 -27.08 -45.20 37.14
C MET A 1 -25.68 -44.72 36.75
N VAL A 2 -24.71 -44.69 37.69
CA VAL A 2 -23.32 -44.25 37.46
C VAL A 2 -22.58 -45.01 36.35
N ALA A 3 -22.77 -46.33 36.23
CA ALA A 3 -22.11 -47.15 35.21
C ALA A 3 -22.57 -46.91 33.75
N ARG A 4 -23.72 -46.25 33.54
CA ARG A 4 -24.19 -45.88 32.18
C ARG A 4 -23.56 -44.57 31.70
N ILE A 5 -23.21 -43.66 32.62
CA ILE A 5 -22.61 -42.36 32.29
C ILE A 5 -21.12 -42.52 31.94
N LEU A 6 -20.40 -43.43 32.61
CA LEU A 6 -18.99 -43.72 32.33
C LEU A 6 -18.73 -44.31 30.93
N ARG A 7 -19.75 -44.92 30.28
CA ARG A 7 -19.60 -45.47 28.92
C ARG A 7 -19.63 -44.40 27.83
N PHE A 8 -20.13 -43.20 28.12
CA PHE A 8 -20.18 -42.09 27.17
C PHE A 8 -19.02 -41.11 27.34
N ALA A 9 -18.31 -41.14 28.48
CA ALA A 9 -17.14 -40.31 28.73
C ALA A 9 -16.05 -40.36 27.62
N PRO A 10 -15.63 -41.54 27.10
CA PRO A 10 -14.64 -41.58 26.02
C PRO A 10 -15.20 -41.05 24.69
N LEU A 11 -16.52 -41.16 24.47
CA LEU A 11 -17.17 -40.70 23.25
C LEU A 11 -17.33 -39.17 23.25
N VAL A 12 -17.64 -38.58 24.41
CA VAL A 12 -17.64 -37.13 24.62
C VAL A 12 -16.22 -36.56 24.51
N ALA A 13 -15.21 -37.24 25.09
CA ALA A 13 -13.81 -36.82 24.95
C ALA A 13 -13.34 -36.86 23.49
N LEU A 14 -13.72 -37.89 22.72
CA LEU A 14 -13.41 -37.99 21.29
C LEU A 14 -14.10 -36.88 20.48
N VAL A 15 -15.36 -36.55 20.79
CA VAL A 15 -16.10 -35.46 20.16
C VAL A 15 -15.48 -34.10 20.48
N ILE A 16 -15.07 -33.87 21.73
CA ILE A 16 -14.37 -32.63 22.11
C ILE A 16 -13.02 -32.54 21.40
N LEU A 17 -12.25 -33.64 21.34
CA LEU A 17 -10.95 -33.66 20.66
C LEU A 17 -11.11 -33.42 19.15
N THR A 18 -12.09 -34.04 18.51
CA THR A 18 -12.37 -33.84 17.07
C THR A 18 -12.87 -32.43 16.78
N LEU A 19 -13.78 -31.87 17.60
CA LEU A 19 -14.21 -30.47 17.45
C LEU A 19 -13.08 -29.49 17.71
N SER A 20 -12.20 -29.76 18.67
CA SER A 20 -11.02 -28.94 18.95
C SER A 20 -10.04 -29.01 17.78
N THR A 21 -9.80 -30.20 17.23
CA THR A 21 -8.90 -30.40 16.09
C THR A 21 -9.48 -29.74 14.83
N PHE A 22 -10.80 -29.84 14.59
CA PHE A 22 -11.48 -29.11 13.52
C PHE A 22 -11.42 -27.60 13.72
N TYR A 23 -11.58 -27.10 14.95
CA TYR A 23 -11.46 -25.68 15.26
C TYR A 23 -10.04 -25.16 15.03
N TYR A 24 -9.02 -25.91 15.44
CA TYR A 24 -7.61 -25.55 15.20
C TYR A 24 -7.21 -25.69 13.73
N LEU A 25 -7.70 -26.71 13.01
CA LEU A 25 -7.48 -26.83 11.57
C LEU A 25 -8.21 -25.73 10.80
N TYR A 26 -9.46 -25.40 11.16
CA TYR A 26 -10.21 -24.29 10.58
C TYR A 26 -9.50 -22.94 10.80
N ARG A 27 -8.96 -22.72 12.01
CA ARG A 27 -8.12 -21.55 12.33
C ARG A 27 -6.82 -21.53 11.52
N ALA A 28 -6.07 -22.63 11.48
CA ALA A 28 -4.81 -22.72 10.73
C ALA A 28 -4.99 -22.56 9.21
N ILE A 29 -6.17 -22.91 8.68
CA ILE A 29 -6.54 -22.73 7.27
C ILE A 29 -7.01 -21.29 6.97
N HIS A 30 -7.29 -20.46 7.98
CA HIS A 30 -7.80 -19.09 7.83
C HIS A 30 -6.80 -17.99 8.21
N VAL A 31 -5.61 -18.33 8.70
CA VAL A 31 -4.56 -17.33 9.02
C VAL A 31 -3.90 -16.75 7.76
N ASP A 32 -3.88 -17.45 6.62
CA ASP A 32 -3.22 -16.93 5.39
C ASP A 32 -4.10 -16.89 4.13
N THR A 33 -5.39 -17.21 4.24
CA THR A 33 -6.31 -17.10 3.10
C THR A 33 -7.68 -16.62 3.52
N HIS A 34 -7.93 -15.34 3.29
CA HIS A 34 -9.27 -14.84 3.06
C HIS A 34 -9.31 -14.10 1.72
N PRO A 35 -9.85 -14.72 0.66
CA PRO A 35 -10.64 -13.98 -0.31
C PRO A 35 -11.86 -13.42 0.42
N ASP A 36 -12.27 -12.20 0.05
CA ASP A 36 -13.38 -11.44 0.63
C ASP A 36 -14.63 -12.31 0.85
N LEU A 37 -14.84 -12.77 2.08
CA LEU A 37 -16.06 -13.48 2.44
C LEU A 37 -17.12 -12.45 2.83
N SER A 38 -18.01 -12.18 1.87
CA SER A 38 -19.16 -11.29 2.03
C SER A 38 -20.05 -11.74 3.20
N ILE A 39 -19.94 -11.05 4.34
CA ILE A 39 -21.03 -11.01 5.31
C ILE A 39 -22.02 -9.97 4.80
N GLY A 40 -23.27 -10.39 4.59
CA GLY A 40 -24.32 -9.59 3.97
C GLY A 40 -24.52 -8.23 4.66
N LEU A 41 -23.96 -7.19 4.05
CA LEU A 41 -24.36 -5.78 4.22
C LEU A 41 -25.58 -5.49 3.32
N ASP A 42 -26.58 -6.37 3.34
CA ASP A 42 -27.91 -6.00 2.87
C ASP A 42 -28.63 -5.37 4.07
N ALA A 43 -28.72 -4.04 4.02
CA ALA A 43 -29.26 -3.13 5.04
C ALA A 43 -28.34 -2.81 6.24
N ALA A 44 -27.14 -2.29 5.98
CA ALA A 44 -26.66 -1.20 6.82
C ALA A 44 -27.54 0.03 6.52
N ALA A 45 -28.69 0.10 7.20
CA ALA A 45 -29.20 1.41 7.59
C ALA A 45 -28.02 2.22 8.10
N THR A 46 -27.96 3.50 7.72
CA THR A 46 -27.04 4.50 8.26
C THR A 46 -27.22 4.59 9.78
N THR A 47 -26.68 3.64 10.53
CA THR A 47 -26.22 3.87 11.88
C THR A 47 -25.01 4.76 11.69
N GLU A 48 -25.21 6.07 11.87
CA GLU A 48 -24.11 7.00 12.10
C GLU A 48 -23.26 6.40 13.21
N LEU A 49 -22.17 5.73 12.84
CA LEU A 49 -21.16 5.34 13.80
C LEU A 49 -20.73 6.64 14.46
N LYS A 50 -20.95 6.80 15.77
CA LYS A 50 -20.56 8.01 16.47
C LYS A 50 -19.04 8.14 16.37
N THR A 51 -18.58 8.98 15.47
CA THR A 51 -17.17 9.32 15.36
C THR A 51 -16.86 10.38 16.40
N LEU A 52 -15.81 10.16 17.17
CA LEU A 52 -15.30 11.18 18.08
C LEU A 52 -14.93 12.46 17.32
N PRO A 53 -15.14 13.65 17.92
CA PRO A 53 -14.66 14.92 17.33
C PRO A 53 -13.14 14.91 17.12
N ASP A 54 -12.65 15.56 16.04
CA ASP A 54 -11.23 15.52 15.68
C ASP A 54 -10.30 16.02 16.78
N ASN A 55 -10.69 17.08 17.50
CA ASN A 55 -9.87 17.62 18.58
C ASN A 55 -9.67 16.60 19.72
N THR A 56 -10.71 15.83 20.03
CA THR A 56 -10.63 14.72 20.98
C THR A 56 -9.71 13.63 20.45
N VAL A 57 -9.83 13.28 19.17
CA VAL A 57 -8.99 12.27 18.52
C VAL A 57 -7.52 12.69 18.52
N SER A 58 -7.20 13.91 18.09
CA SER A 58 -5.83 14.47 18.12
C SER A 58 -5.23 14.41 19.52
N GLN A 59 -6.00 14.71 20.57
CA GLN A 59 -5.54 14.58 21.95
C GLN A 59 -5.26 13.13 22.36
N LEU A 60 -6.08 12.17 21.89
CA LEU A 60 -5.89 10.74 22.16
C LEU A 60 -4.66 10.18 21.44
N VAL A 61 -4.36 10.66 20.22
CA VAL A 61 -3.23 10.17 19.42
C VAL A 61 -1.91 10.91 19.66
N ALA A 62 -1.93 12.07 20.32
CA ALA A 62 -0.76 12.96 20.45
C ALA A 62 0.53 12.29 20.97
N ASN A 63 0.41 11.24 21.80
CA ASN A 63 1.57 10.51 22.35
C ASN A 63 1.79 9.13 21.70
N THR A 64 0.94 8.74 20.75
CA THR A 64 0.97 7.40 20.13
C THR A 64 1.16 7.46 18.62
N HIS A 65 0.92 8.60 17.99
CA HIS A 65 1.07 8.80 16.56
C HIS A 65 1.73 10.15 16.26
N HIS A 66 2.34 10.23 15.08
CA HIS A 66 2.77 11.47 14.45
C HIS A 66 1.66 11.98 13.54
N GLU A 67 0.92 13.00 13.95
CA GLU A 67 -0.22 13.52 13.18
C GLU A 67 0.22 14.44 12.03
N ILE A 68 -0.36 14.22 10.85
CA ILE A 68 -0.19 15.05 9.65
C ILE A 68 -1.52 15.64 9.20
N THR A 69 -1.47 16.85 8.64
CA THR A 69 -2.65 17.59 8.17
C THR A 69 -2.52 17.98 6.70
N SER A 70 -3.65 18.04 5.98
CA SER A 70 -3.69 18.45 4.58
C SER A 70 -3.41 19.95 4.42
N HIS A 71 -2.58 20.31 3.44
CA HIS A 71 -2.35 21.69 3.04
C HIS A 71 -3.44 22.24 2.10
N SER A 72 -4.21 21.36 1.43
CA SER A 72 -5.27 21.78 0.52
C SER A 72 -6.60 22.04 1.19
N THR A 73 -6.90 21.39 2.33
CA THR A 73 -8.22 21.51 2.97
C THR A 73 -8.23 22.57 4.08
N PRO A 74 -9.31 23.38 4.21
CA PRO A 74 -9.37 24.43 5.23
C PRO A 74 -9.38 23.93 6.68
N ASP A 75 -9.77 22.66 6.90
CA ASP A 75 -9.81 22.02 8.22
C ASP A 75 -8.66 21.05 8.44
N GLY A 76 -7.68 20.99 7.54
CA GLY A 76 -6.53 20.09 7.63
C GLY A 76 -6.86 18.61 7.46
N ARG A 77 -8.13 18.24 7.20
CA ARG A 77 -8.53 16.85 6.97
C ARG A 77 -8.08 16.37 5.60
N TYR A 78 -7.94 15.06 5.42
CA TYR A 78 -7.78 14.51 4.07
C TYR A 78 -8.93 14.91 3.12
N PHE A 79 -8.66 14.91 1.82
CA PHE A 79 -9.63 15.15 0.76
C PHE A 79 -10.14 13.83 0.18
N ARG A 80 -11.36 13.85 -0.37
CA ARG A 80 -11.94 12.69 -1.07
C ARG A 80 -11.48 12.61 -2.51
N ILE A 81 -11.39 11.40 -3.05
CA ILE A 81 -11.16 11.17 -4.48
C ILE A 81 -12.49 10.75 -5.12
N ASP A 82 -12.89 11.41 -6.20
CA ASP A 82 -14.18 11.20 -6.85
C ASP A 82 -14.02 10.80 -8.32
N PHE A 83 -14.26 9.52 -8.61
CA PHE A 83 -14.28 8.92 -9.94
C PHE A 83 -15.64 9.04 -10.67
N ARG A 84 -16.50 9.98 -10.23
CA ARG A 84 -17.84 10.27 -10.77
C ARG A 84 -18.77 9.06 -10.77
N SER A 85 -18.87 8.40 -11.93
CA SER A 85 -19.84 7.32 -12.19
C SER A 85 -19.33 5.95 -11.77
N ARG A 86 -18.10 5.87 -11.26
CA ARG A 86 -17.46 4.65 -10.81
C ARG A 86 -16.94 4.85 -9.40
N ARG A 87 -16.75 3.73 -8.69
CA ARG A 87 -16.03 3.69 -7.43
C ARG A 87 -14.72 2.93 -7.60
N GLY A 88 -13.75 3.28 -6.75
CA GLY A 88 -12.46 2.62 -6.73
C GLY A 88 -11.84 2.63 -5.35
N ILE A 89 -10.89 1.72 -5.15
CA ILE A 89 -10.07 1.59 -3.95
C ILE A 89 -8.59 1.63 -4.35
N ASN A 90 -7.71 1.77 -3.37
CA ASN A 90 -6.25 1.70 -3.59
C ASN A 90 -5.75 2.68 -4.67
N PRO A 91 -5.86 4.00 -4.41
CA PRO A 91 -5.62 5.02 -5.42
C PRO A 91 -4.14 5.32 -5.66
N SER A 92 -3.86 5.93 -6.81
CA SER A 92 -2.62 6.70 -7.05
C SER A 92 -2.89 8.09 -7.56
N ILE A 93 -1.99 9.03 -7.24
CA ILE A 93 -2.07 10.44 -7.67
C ILE A 93 -0.69 10.85 -8.18
N ILE A 94 -0.60 11.23 -9.46
CA ILE A 94 0.62 11.80 -10.04
C ILE A 94 0.31 13.13 -10.74
N PRO A 95 1.26 14.09 -10.78
CA PRO A 95 1.06 15.35 -11.49
C PRO A 95 0.94 15.08 -12.99
N HIS A 96 -0.02 15.74 -13.63
CA HIS A 96 -0.20 15.65 -15.08
C HIS A 96 1.04 16.26 -15.77
N PRO A 97 1.58 15.63 -16.84
CA PRO A 97 2.83 16.09 -17.47
C PRO A 97 2.75 17.49 -18.08
N LEU A 98 1.59 17.86 -18.66
CA LEU A 98 1.39 19.13 -19.35
C LEU A 98 0.43 20.14 -18.69
N LYS A 99 -0.59 19.66 -17.96
CA LYS A 99 -1.68 20.51 -17.48
C LYS A 99 -1.38 20.97 -16.05
N PRO A 100 -1.17 22.28 -15.81
CA PRO A 100 -0.95 22.78 -14.46
C PRO A 100 -2.21 22.56 -13.60
N ASN A 101 -2.02 22.36 -12.29
CA ASN A 101 -3.11 22.12 -11.33
C ASN A 101 -4.06 20.99 -11.73
N THR A 102 -3.54 20.00 -12.45
CA THR A 102 -4.25 18.80 -12.88
C THR A 102 -3.40 17.60 -12.51
N TRP A 103 -4.04 16.54 -12.04
CA TRP A 103 -3.39 15.30 -11.65
C TRP A 103 -4.03 14.15 -12.39
N ILE A 104 -3.24 13.12 -12.68
CA ILE A 104 -3.77 11.85 -13.15
C ILE A 104 -4.01 11.00 -11.90
N ILE A 105 -5.25 10.55 -11.72
CA ILE A 105 -5.62 9.66 -10.64
C ILE A 105 -5.98 8.29 -11.18
N THR A 106 -5.56 7.24 -10.46
CA THR A 106 -5.92 5.85 -10.76
C THR A 106 -6.44 5.15 -9.51
N ALA A 107 -7.19 4.07 -9.67
CA ALA A 107 -7.68 3.24 -8.57
C ALA A 107 -8.22 1.90 -9.09
N GLN A 108 -8.15 0.85 -8.27
CA GLN A 108 -8.78 -0.43 -8.56
C GLN A 108 -10.30 -0.24 -8.63
N LEU A 109 -10.89 -0.60 -9.77
CA LEU A 109 -12.34 -0.54 -9.98
C LEU A 109 -13.07 -1.47 -8.98
N HIS A 110 -13.76 -0.88 -8.01
CA HIS A 110 -14.45 -1.60 -6.95
C HIS A 110 -15.83 -0.96 -6.70
N GLU A 111 -16.91 -1.74 -6.73
CA GLU A 111 -18.29 -1.23 -6.61
C GLU A 111 -18.99 -1.92 -5.42
N PRO A 112 -18.82 -1.39 -4.18
CA PRO A 112 -19.40 -1.98 -2.98
C PRO A 112 -20.92 -2.08 -3.08
N GLY A 113 -21.47 -3.28 -2.89
CA GLY A 113 -22.93 -3.51 -2.89
C GLY A 113 -23.63 -3.32 -4.25
N GLY A 114 -22.89 -3.19 -5.36
CA GLY A 114 -23.42 -2.99 -6.71
C GLY A 114 -23.60 -4.26 -7.55
N ARG A 115 -24.28 -4.10 -8.71
CA ARG A 115 -24.62 -5.10 -9.76
C ARG A 115 -23.44 -5.84 -10.44
N ARG A 116 -22.25 -5.91 -9.84
CA ARG A 116 -21.27 -6.90 -10.30
C ARG A 116 -21.72 -8.23 -9.73
N ASP A 117 -21.77 -9.26 -10.57
CA ASP A 117 -21.92 -10.63 -10.07
C ASP A 117 -20.85 -10.80 -9.00
N LYS A 118 -21.26 -11.18 -7.78
CA LYS A 118 -20.40 -11.26 -6.59
C LYS A 118 -19.19 -12.21 -6.77
N ASP A 119 -19.12 -12.87 -7.92
CA ASP A 119 -18.14 -13.85 -8.35
C ASP A 119 -17.33 -13.39 -9.59
N SER A 120 -17.27 -12.08 -9.89
CA SER A 120 -16.52 -11.60 -11.05
C SER A 120 -15.01 -11.83 -10.86
N ALA A 121 -14.45 -12.68 -11.72
CA ALA A 121 -13.02 -12.91 -11.88
C ALA A 121 -12.25 -11.72 -12.49
N TRP A 122 -12.95 -10.67 -12.92
CA TRP A 122 -12.37 -9.59 -13.71
C TRP A 122 -12.02 -8.37 -12.85
N PHE A 123 -10.75 -8.01 -12.89
CA PHE A 123 -10.17 -6.87 -12.20
C PHE A 123 -9.64 -5.86 -13.21
N ALA A 124 -9.77 -4.58 -12.87
CA ALA A 124 -9.39 -3.48 -13.74
C ALA A 124 -9.09 -2.22 -12.96
N GLU A 125 -8.25 -1.38 -13.54
CA GLU A 125 -7.84 -0.11 -12.98
C GLU A 125 -8.55 1.04 -13.69
N LEU A 126 -9.04 2.00 -12.92
CA LEU A 126 -9.60 3.25 -13.41
C LEU A 126 -8.49 4.28 -13.62
N VAL A 127 -8.68 5.19 -14.58
CA VAL A 127 -7.84 6.37 -14.77
C VAL A 127 -8.66 7.58 -15.22
N CYS A 128 -8.31 8.77 -14.74
CA CYS A 128 -8.79 10.03 -15.29
C CYS A 128 -7.84 11.18 -14.93
N ASP A 129 -7.95 12.27 -15.68
CA ASP A 129 -7.46 13.58 -15.23
C ASP A 129 -8.41 14.13 -14.17
N ALA A 130 -7.88 14.71 -13.10
CA ALA A 130 -8.63 15.24 -11.98
C ALA A 130 -8.11 16.60 -11.52
N VAL A 131 -9.02 17.38 -10.94
CA VAL A 131 -8.76 18.71 -10.39
C VAL A 131 -9.39 18.85 -9.01
N PHE A 132 -8.78 19.67 -8.15
CA PHE A 132 -9.38 20.01 -6.86
C PHE A 132 -10.65 20.86 -7.03
N GLN A 133 -11.68 20.49 -6.28
CA GLN A 133 -12.95 21.19 -6.17
C GLN A 133 -13.28 21.42 -4.68
N ASP A 134 -14.39 22.13 -4.42
CA ASP A 134 -14.93 22.29 -3.06
C ASP A 134 -13.91 22.88 -2.06
N LYS A 135 -13.10 23.84 -2.53
CA LYS A 135 -11.99 24.44 -1.77
C LYS A 135 -10.95 23.40 -1.31
N GLY A 136 -10.57 22.48 -2.19
CA GLY A 136 -9.56 21.46 -1.92
C GLY A 136 -10.09 20.18 -1.27
N ARG A 137 -11.39 20.10 -0.95
CA ARG A 137 -12.00 18.95 -0.25
C ARG A 137 -12.21 17.73 -1.12
N THR A 138 -12.25 17.90 -2.44
CA THR A 138 -12.51 16.82 -3.39
C THR A 138 -11.54 16.92 -4.56
N LEU A 139 -10.79 15.86 -4.83
CA LEU A 139 -10.05 15.67 -6.07
C LEU A 139 -10.94 14.85 -7.03
N ARG A 140 -11.54 15.50 -8.01
CA ARG A 140 -12.60 14.90 -8.86
C ARG A 140 -12.12 14.79 -10.30
N CYS A 141 -12.44 13.66 -10.96
CA CYS A 141 -12.21 13.50 -12.39
C CYS A 141 -12.85 14.65 -13.19
N ILE A 142 -12.18 15.15 -14.23
CA ILE A 142 -12.74 16.12 -15.17
C ILE A 142 -13.82 15.43 -16.02
N ASP A 143 -13.50 14.27 -16.59
CA ASP A 143 -14.39 13.43 -17.40
C ASP A 143 -14.74 12.12 -16.70
N HIS A 144 -15.54 11.26 -17.32
CA HIS A 144 -15.77 9.91 -16.81
C HIS A 144 -14.46 9.10 -16.82
N PRO A 145 -14.19 8.28 -15.79
CA PRO A 145 -12.97 7.50 -15.76
C PRO A 145 -12.98 6.43 -16.84
N PHE A 146 -11.79 6.19 -17.38
CA PHE A 146 -11.50 5.13 -18.35
C PHE A 146 -10.92 3.92 -17.64
N ILE A 147 -11.07 2.73 -18.22
CA ILE A 147 -10.41 1.51 -17.73
C ILE A 147 -9.03 1.44 -18.39
N LEU A 148 -7.95 1.41 -17.59
CA LEU A 148 -6.60 1.24 -18.11
C LEU A 148 -6.51 -0.04 -18.95
N PRO A 149 -5.93 0.01 -20.17
CA PRO A 149 -5.88 -1.10 -21.10
C PRO A 149 -4.72 -2.05 -20.75
N ILE A 150 -4.65 -2.50 -19.50
CA ILE A 150 -3.70 -3.50 -19.05
C ILE A 150 -4.24 -4.87 -19.44
N ALA A 151 -3.51 -5.58 -20.29
CA ALA A 151 -3.88 -6.93 -20.70
C ALA A 151 -3.74 -7.92 -19.53
N ALA A 152 -4.55 -8.98 -19.54
CA ALA A 152 -4.36 -10.11 -18.64
C ALA A 152 -2.98 -10.74 -18.88
N THR A 153 -2.29 -11.15 -17.81
CA THR A 153 -0.95 -11.72 -17.90
C THR A 153 -1.01 -13.22 -18.21
N GLU A 154 0.04 -13.73 -18.84
CA GLU A 154 0.20 -15.16 -19.11
C GLU A 154 0.89 -15.83 -17.92
N GLY A 155 0.12 -16.12 -16.87
CA GLY A 155 0.61 -16.81 -15.67
C GLY A 155 0.49 -18.34 -15.74
N ASN A 156 1.21 -19.04 -14.87
CA ASN A 156 1.07 -20.48 -14.67
C ASN A 156 0.08 -20.76 -13.53
N ASN A 157 -1.20 -20.79 -13.88
CA ASN A 157 -2.30 -20.99 -12.92
C ASN A 157 -2.22 -22.32 -12.15
N ALA A 158 -1.45 -23.30 -12.62
CA ALA A 158 -1.21 -24.54 -11.88
C ALA A 158 -0.39 -24.34 -10.59
N LEU A 159 0.29 -23.19 -10.45
CA LEU A 159 1.00 -22.82 -9.22
C LEU A 159 0.04 -22.30 -8.12
N CYS A 160 -1.18 -21.90 -8.50
CA CYS A 160 -2.24 -21.52 -7.58
C CYS A 160 -3.00 -22.76 -7.08
N THR A 161 -2.55 -23.33 -5.96
CA THR A 161 -3.11 -24.58 -5.41
C THR A 161 -3.68 -24.37 -4.01
N GLY A 162 -4.48 -25.35 -3.56
CA GLY A 162 -5.05 -25.36 -2.21
C GLY A 162 -5.91 -24.13 -1.95
N THR A 163 -5.58 -23.42 -0.88
CA THR A 163 -6.29 -22.21 -0.46
C THR A 163 -6.07 -21.00 -1.38
N LEU A 164 -5.08 -21.06 -2.28
CA LEU A 164 -4.78 -20.02 -3.27
C LEU A 164 -5.40 -20.29 -4.64
N ALA A 165 -6.17 -21.38 -4.80
CA ALA A 165 -6.76 -21.75 -6.08
C ALA A 165 -7.69 -20.67 -6.67
N PHE A 166 -8.27 -19.79 -5.84
CA PHE A 166 -9.10 -18.68 -6.31
C PHE A 166 -8.31 -17.66 -7.14
N PHE A 167 -7.01 -17.45 -6.85
CA PHE A 167 -6.17 -16.57 -7.66
C PHE A 167 -6.00 -17.08 -9.09
N ALA A 168 -6.14 -18.40 -9.33
CA ALA A 168 -6.12 -18.95 -10.69
C ALA A 168 -7.26 -18.44 -11.58
N LEU A 169 -8.31 -17.88 -10.97
CA LEU A 169 -9.46 -17.32 -11.66
C LEU A 169 -9.30 -15.82 -11.94
N SER A 170 -8.32 -15.14 -11.32
CA SER A 170 -8.11 -13.72 -11.53
C SER A 170 -7.81 -13.39 -13.00
N ILE A 171 -8.43 -12.31 -13.49
CA ILE A 171 -8.20 -11.79 -14.85
C ILE A 171 -7.94 -10.30 -14.72
N GLY A 172 -6.74 -9.87 -15.10
CA GLY A 172 -6.35 -8.46 -15.16
C GLY A 172 -5.47 -8.00 -13.99
N PRO A 173 -5.23 -6.68 -13.88
CA PRO A 173 -4.42 -6.08 -12.84
C PRO A 173 -5.15 -5.99 -11.50
N HIS A 174 -4.41 -6.21 -10.42
CA HIS A 174 -4.82 -5.96 -9.05
C HIS A 174 -4.01 -4.85 -8.40
N ASP A 175 -4.69 -3.97 -7.66
CA ASP A 175 -4.12 -2.97 -6.75
C ASP A 175 -2.95 -2.18 -7.37
N ALA A 176 -3.16 -1.67 -8.58
CA ALA A 176 -2.10 -1.01 -9.31
C ALA A 176 -1.66 0.30 -8.64
N ARG A 177 -0.35 0.50 -8.55
CA ARG A 177 0.27 1.76 -8.10
C ARG A 177 0.90 2.46 -9.31
N VAL A 178 0.46 3.69 -9.57
CA VAL A 178 1.03 4.56 -10.60
C VAL A 178 1.91 5.61 -9.96
N PHE A 179 3.15 5.73 -10.43
CA PHE A 179 4.14 6.62 -9.84
C PHE A 179 5.18 7.07 -10.87
N TYR A 180 5.87 8.18 -10.61
CA TYR A 180 7.02 8.60 -11.41
C TYR A 180 8.31 7.93 -10.95
N GLY A 181 9.04 7.30 -11.87
CA GLY A 181 10.48 7.11 -11.75
C GLY A 181 11.25 8.36 -12.21
N PRO A 182 12.59 8.33 -12.24
CA PRO A 182 13.40 9.48 -12.64
C PRO A 182 13.02 10.03 -14.03
N ASP A 183 12.86 9.13 -15.00
CA ASP A 183 12.68 9.51 -16.40
C ASP A 183 11.23 9.40 -16.88
N ALA A 184 10.49 8.38 -16.42
CA ALA A 184 9.14 8.07 -16.87
C ALA A 184 8.22 7.60 -15.72
N PRO A 185 6.89 7.74 -15.86
CA PRO A 185 5.94 7.10 -14.97
C PRO A 185 5.74 5.62 -15.32
N TYR A 186 5.55 4.82 -14.28
CA TYR A 186 5.29 3.39 -14.37
C TYR A 186 4.02 3.05 -13.61
N THR A 187 3.39 1.95 -14.01
CA THR A 187 2.39 1.26 -13.21
C THR A 187 2.96 -0.07 -12.75
N ILE A 188 2.82 -0.38 -11.46
CA ILE A 188 3.13 -1.68 -10.89
C ILE A 188 1.82 -2.30 -10.40
N TYR A 189 1.55 -3.56 -10.72
CA TYR A 189 0.26 -4.19 -10.42
C TYR A 189 0.41 -5.69 -10.15
N GLY A 190 -0.49 -6.26 -9.37
CA GLY A 190 -0.53 -7.69 -9.10
C GLY A 190 -1.24 -8.43 -10.23
N SER A 191 -0.76 -9.60 -10.61
CA SER A 191 -1.48 -10.49 -11.54
C SER A 191 -0.95 -11.93 -11.46
N ASN A 192 -1.55 -12.85 -12.19
CA ASN A 192 -1.07 -14.24 -12.24
C ASN A 192 0.37 -14.29 -12.73
N SER A 193 1.19 -15.08 -12.03
CA SER A 193 2.64 -15.14 -12.18
C SER A 193 3.07 -16.34 -13.01
N ALA A 194 4.16 -16.22 -13.77
CA ALA A 194 4.73 -17.35 -14.49
C ALA A 194 5.60 -18.25 -13.58
N VAL A 195 6.08 -17.72 -12.46
CA VAL A 195 7.07 -18.37 -11.57
C VAL A 195 6.54 -18.68 -10.16
N THR A 196 5.44 -18.04 -9.75
CA THR A 196 4.68 -18.32 -8.53
C THR A 196 3.17 -18.29 -8.82
N CYS A 197 2.28 -18.38 -7.82
CA CYS A 197 0.84 -18.28 -8.07
C CYS A 197 0.43 -16.87 -8.51
N PHE A 198 0.86 -15.86 -7.76
CA PHE A 198 0.50 -14.46 -8.00
C PHE A 198 1.72 -13.57 -7.79
N GLY A 199 1.98 -12.66 -8.72
CA GLY A 199 3.22 -11.89 -8.76
C GLY A 199 3.01 -10.43 -9.11
N GLN A 200 4.09 -9.66 -9.05
CA GLN A 200 4.07 -8.22 -9.27
C GLN A 200 4.66 -7.90 -10.66
N TRP A 201 3.92 -7.12 -11.44
CA TRP A 201 4.27 -6.77 -12.82
C TRP A 201 4.48 -5.26 -12.94
N ILE A 202 5.31 -4.83 -13.89
CA ILE A 202 5.54 -3.43 -14.23
C ILE A 202 5.25 -3.15 -15.71
N LEU A 203 4.76 -1.94 -15.99
CA LEU A 203 4.52 -1.43 -17.34
C LEU A 203 4.74 0.09 -17.39
N ASP A 204 5.28 0.58 -18.51
CA ASP A 204 5.34 2.00 -18.84
C ASP A 204 3.93 2.58 -18.90
N PHE A 205 3.61 3.46 -17.95
CA PHE A 205 2.26 4.01 -17.80
C PHE A 205 1.84 4.87 -18.99
N ARG A 206 2.81 5.47 -19.70
CA ARG A 206 2.57 6.38 -20.83
C ARG A 206 1.96 5.66 -22.03
N LEU A 207 2.02 4.33 -22.08
CA LEU A 207 1.42 3.51 -23.13
C LEU A 207 -0.05 3.17 -22.85
N LEU A 208 -0.53 3.50 -21.65
CA LEU A 208 -1.89 3.15 -21.19
C LEU A 208 -2.87 4.33 -21.24
N VAL A 209 -2.35 5.54 -21.42
CA VAL A 209 -3.11 6.80 -21.37
C VAL A 209 -2.71 7.71 -22.53
N ASP A 210 -3.51 8.75 -22.78
CA ASP A 210 -3.09 9.82 -23.68
C ASP A 210 -1.89 10.56 -23.08
N TRP A 211 -0.73 10.42 -23.72
CA TRP A 211 0.53 10.97 -23.26
C TRP A 211 1.24 11.71 -24.40
N PRO A 212 1.99 12.80 -24.12
CA PRO A 212 2.75 13.51 -25.14
C PRO A 212 3.63 12.57 -25.99
N ALA A 213 3.39 12.57 -27.29
CA ALA A 213 4.08 11.67 -28.22
C ALA A 213 5.60 11.88 -28.24
N SER A 214 6.07 13.11 -27.99
CA SER A 214 7.50 13.42 -27.82
C SER A 214 8.16 12.58 -26.73
N ASP A 215 7.42 12.28 -25.67
CA ASP A 215 7.94 11.60 -24.50
C ASP A 215 7.86 10.08 -24.70
N THR A 216 6.85 9.57 -25.41
CA THR A 216 6.65 8.13 -25.64
C THR A 216 7.58 7.51 -26.69
N ILE A 217 8.26 8.34 -27.49
CA ILE A 217 9.30 7.89 -28.44
C ILE A 217 10.48 7.30 -27.68
N THR A 218 10.91 7.94 -26.59
CA THR A 218 12.03 7.46 -25.78
C THR A 218 11.62 6.25 -24.96
N ASP A 219 12.33 5.14 -25.18
CA ASP A 219 12.15 3.90 -24.43
C ASP A 219 12.97 3.95 -23.15
N TYR A 220 12.27 4.01 -22.00
CA TYR A 220 12.87 3.93 -20.67
C TYR A 220 12.69 2.54 -20.04
N GLY A 221 12.33 1.53 -20.85
CA GLY A 221 12.06 0.17 -20.44
C GLY A 221 10.59 -0.12 -20.19
N PHE A 222 10.28 -1.40 -19.97
CA PHE A 222 8.96 -1.88 -19.56
C PHE A 222 7.80 -1.50 -20.49
N ARG A 223 8.04 -1.36 -21.80
CA ARG A 223 6.96 -1.09 -22.79
C ARG A 223 5.92 -2.21 -22.91
N ARG A 224 6.18 -3.37 -22.31
CA ARG A 224 5.27 -4.50 -22.20
C ARG A 224 5.21 -4.93 -20.75
N ALA A 225 4.09 -5.53 -20.36
CA ALA A 225 3.94 -6.14 -19.05
C ALA A 225 5.15 -7.04 -18.76
N THR A 226 5.92 -6.68 -17.74
CA THR A 226 7.15 -7.35 -17.37
C THR A 226 7.02 -7.82 -15.93
N GLU A 227 7.13 -9.13 -15.71
CA GLU A 227 7.07 -9.71 -14.38
C GLU A 227 8.34 -9.35 -13.60
N LEU A 228 8.17 -8.73 -12.43
CA LEU A 228 9.28 -8.51 -11.51
C LEU A 228 9.63 -9.84 -10.85
N GLN A 229 10.91 -10.12 -10.75
CA GLN A 229 11.42 -11.33 -10.12
C GLN A 229 12.18 -11.01 -8.83
N ARG A 230 12.33 -12.03 -7.99
CA ARG A 230 13.25 -12.02 -6.85
C ARG A 230 14.49 -12.87 -7.16
N PRO A 231 15.59 -12.70 -6.40
CA PRO A 231 16.83 -13.44 -6.64
C PRO A 231 16.57 -14.96 -6.72
N ALA A 232 17.15 -15.63 -7.70
CA ALA A 232 16.86 -17.04 -8.00
C ALA A 232 17.19 -18.01 -6.83
N LEU A 233 18.07 -17.61 -5.92
CA LEU A 233 18.43 -18.38 -4.72
C LEU A 233 17.53 -18.06 -3.51
N ALA A 234 16.69 -17.02 -3.59
CA ALA A 234 15.70 -16.72 -2.57
C ALA A 234 14.42 -17.51 -2.86
N PRO A 235 13.80 -18.14 -1.83
CA PRO A 235 12.55 -18.88 -2.04
C PRO A 235 11.42 -17.90 -2.38
N TYR A 236 10.71 -18.14 -3.47
CA TYR A 236 9.47 -17.42 -3.77
C TYR A 236 8.41 -17.71 -2.71
N PHE A 237 7.68 -16.66 -2.31
CA PHE A 237 6.39 -16.81 -1.67
C PHE A 237 5.34 -17.17 -2.73
N ALA A 238 4.26 -17.83 -2.30
CA ALA A 238 3.19 -18.20 -3.22
C ALA A 238 2.47 -16.95 -3.80
N VAL A 239 2.44 -15.85 -3.04
CA VAL A 239 1.91 -14.56 -3.47
C VAL A 239 3.00 -13.52 -3.25
N GLU A 240 3.62 -13.09 -4.35
CA GLU A 240 4.53 -11.96 -4.36
C GLU A 240 3.75 -10.70 -4.67
N LYS A 241 3.63 -9.82 -3.68
CA LYS A 241 2.88 -8.58 -3.76
C LYS A 241 3.58 -7.49 -2.95
N ASN A 242 3.13 -6.25 -3.15
CA ASN A 242 3.57 -5.09 -2.36
C ASN A 242 5.04 -4.71 -2.51
N TRP A 243 5.73 -5.27 -3.51
CA TRP A 243 7.07 -4.81 -3.87
C TRP A 243 7.01 -3.39 -4.42
N PHE A 244 8.11 -2.67 -4.28
CA PHE A 244 8.25 -1.34 -4.87
C PHE A 244 9.62 -1.17 -5.52
N LEU A 245 9.67 -0.28 -6.51
CA LEU A 245 10.91 0.10 -7.16
C LEU A 245 11.52 1.35 -6.52
N PHE A 246 12.83 1.43 -6.55
CA PHE A 246 13.59 2.64 -6.24
C PHE A 246 14.78 2.79 -7.19
N TRP A 247 15.34 4.00 -7.24
CA TRP A 247 16.44 4.35 -8.14
C TRP A 247 17.59 5.01 -7.39
N ASP A 248 18.82 4.64 -7.74
CA ASP A 248 19.99 5.38 -7.31
C ASP A 248 20.13 6.71 -8.09
N ARG A 249 21.13 7.52 -7.75
CA ARG A 249 21.39 8.80 -8.43
C ARG A 249 21.84 8.67 -9.89
N ALA A 250 22.36 7.50 -10.27
CA ALA A 250 22.75 7.21 -11.65
C ALA A 250 21.57 6.74 -12.50
N GLY A 251 20.38 6.57 -11.90
CA GLY A 251 19.18 6.08 -12.57
C GLY A 251 19.11 4.56 -12.69
N ASN A 252 19.97 3.81 -11.99
CA ASN A 252 19.84 2.36 -11.92
C ASN A 252 18.64 2.00 -11.05
N SER A 253 17.82 1.05 -11.53
CA SER A 253 16.63 0.60 -10.83
C SER A 253 16.89 -0.61 -9.94
N TYR A 254 16.12 -0.68 -8.86
CA TYR A 254 16.16 -1.74 -7.87
C TYR A 254 14.73 -2.11 -7.48
N VAL A 255 14.51 -3.36 -7.09
CA VAL A 255 13.24 -3.82 -6.48
C VAL A 255 13.49 -4.10 -5.01
N HIS A 256 12.63 -3.57 -4.15
CA HIS A 256 12.58 -3.86 -2.73
C HIS A 256 11.44 -4.84 -2.45
N TYR A 257 11.77 -5.97 -1.84
CA TYR A 257 10.87 -7.11 -1.67
C TYR A 257 10.26 -7.17 -0.28
N ASP A 258 11.11 -7.01 0.73
CA ASP A 258 10.80 -7.28 2.12
C ASP A 258 11.37 -6.18 3.00
N VAL A 259 10.55 -5.60 3.89
CA VAL A 259 11.00 -4.77 5.03
C VAL A 259 11.27 -5.64 6.26
N ALA A 260 10.45 -6.67 6.47
CA ALA A 260 10.49 -7.56 7.61
C ALA A 260 10.14 -9.01 7.17
N PRO A 261 10.65 -10.05 7.84
CA PRO A 261 11.49 -10.02 9.05
C PRO A 261 12.96 -9.65 8.76
N THR A 262 13.38 -9.67 7.51
CA THR A 262 14.71 -9.24 7.08
C THR A 262 14.56 -8.43 5.81
N ARG A 263 15.23 -7.29 5.77
CA ARG A 263 15.19 -6.42 4.59
C ARG A 263 15.82 -7.14 3.39
N ALA A 264 15.18 -7.07 2.21
CA ALA A 264 15.71 -7.66 0.98
C ALA A 264 15.45 -6.76 -0.23
N PHE A 265 16.47 -6.57 -1.07
CA PHE A 265 16.34 -5.81 -2.32
C PHE A 265 17.46 -6.18 -3.30
N ALA A 266 17.19 -6.05 -4.60
CA ALA A 266 18.16 -6.39 -5.64
C ALA A 266 18.11 -5.41 -6.82
N ALA A 267 19.21 -5.35 -7.57
CA ALA A 267 19.27 -4.58 -8.82
C ALA A 267 18.36 -5.20 -9.88
N LEU A 268 17.62 -4.35 -10.59
CA LEU A 268 16.62 -4.73 -11.60
C LEU A 268 17.16 -4.54 -13.01
N THR A 269 16.90 -5.51 -13.88
CA THR A 269 17.11 -5.38 -15.32
C THR A 269 15.79 -5.11 -16.04
N ALA A 270 15.88 -4.56 -17.25
CA ALA A 270 14.70 -4.16 -18.02
C ALA A 270 13.78 -5.33 -18.44
N ASP A 271 14.25 -6.58 -18.33
CA ASP A 271 13.47 -7.80 -18.57
C ASP A 271 12.78 -8.36 -17.31
N GLY A 272 12.89 -7.66 -16.17
CA GLY A 272 12.26 -8.04 -14.91
C GLY A 272 13.10 -8.98 -14.04
N SER A 273 14.19 -9.53 -14.59
CA SER A 273 15.13 -10.34 -13.81
C SER A 273 15.97 -9.47 -12.86
N VAL A 274 16.58 -10.11 -11.87
CA VAL A 274 17.29 -9.40 -10.80
C VAL A 274 18.59 -10.09 -10.41
N GLY A 275 19.50 -9.31 -9.84
CA GLY A 275 20.77 -9.80 -9.30
C GLY A 275 20.64 -10.54 -7.97
N ALA A 276 21.75 -10.66 -7.25
CA ALA A 276 21.76 -11.13 -5.87
C ALA A 276 21.11 -10.11 -4.92
N ASP A 277 20.67 -10.57 -3.74
CA ASP A 277 20.23 -9.69 -2.66
C ASP A 277 21.39 -8.80 -2.18
N LEU A 278 21.14 -7.50 -2.13
CA LEU A 278 22.11 -6.46 -1.80
C LEU A 278 21.97 -5.99 -0.34
N ALA A 279 20.86 -6.31 0.33
CA ALA A 279 20.62 -5.93 1.72
C ALA A 279 21.72 -6.37 2.72
N PRO A 280 22.39 -7.54 2.55
CA PRO A 280 23.46 -7.95 3.45
C PRO A 280 24.62 -6.95 3.57
N ALA A 281 24.86 -6.10 2.56
CA ALA A 281 25.90 -5.09 2.61
C ALA A 281 25.61 -3.96 3.62
N ALA A 282 24.34 -3.70 3.92
CA ALA A 282 23.89 -2.71 4.90
C ALA A 282 23.47 -3.32 6.25
N ALA A 283 23.52 -4.67 6.39
CA ALA A 283 22.92 -5.37 7.53
C ALA A 283 23.45 -4.90 8.90
N SER A 284 24.74 -4.54 8.99
CA SER A 284 25.34 -4.13 10.28
C SER A 284 24.72 -2.87 10.88
N THR A 285 24.26 -1.93 10.05
CA THR A 285 23.56 -0.71 10.47
C THR A 285 22.05 -0.94 10.55
N ASP A 286 21.50 -1.64 9.55
CA ASP A 286 20.07 -1.84 9.39
C ASP A 286 19.46 -2.68 10.53
N ILE A 287 20.15 -3.71 11.02
CA ILE A 287 19.62 -4.59 12.07
C ILE A 287 19.28 -3.81 13.34
N ALA A 288 20.19 -2.92 13.80
CA ALA A 288 19.96 -2.12 14.99
C ALA A 288 18.79 -1.14 14.79
N CYS A 289 18.70 -0.55 13.59
CA CYS A 289 17.64 0.36 13.20
C CYS A 289 16.26 -0.32 13.20
N LEU A 290 16.15 -1.46 12.50
CA LEU A 290 14.93 -2.26 12.41
C LEU A 290 14.50 -2.78 13.77
N GLN A 291 15.43 -3.26 14.61
CA GLN A 291 15.10 -3.72 15.96
C GLN A 291 14.56 -2.61 16.87
N LYS A 292 15.03 -1.38 16.67
CA LYS A 292 14.61 -0.22 17.47
C LYS A 292 13.23 0.29 17.03
N TYR A 293 13.00 0.39 15.73
CA TYR A 293 11.89 1.17 15.18
C TYR A 293 10.80 0.35 14.50
N LEU A 294 11.03 -0.91 14.11
CA LEU A 294 9.92 -1.72 13.61
C LEU A 294 8.90 -1.98 14.73
N PRO A 295 7.59 -1.92 14.42
CA PRO A 295 6.56 -2.25 15.38
C PRO A 295 6.69 -3.72 15.78
N ARG A 296 6.62 -3.96 17.09
CA ARG A 296 6.67 -5.31 17.64
C ARG A 296 5.32 -5.99 17.44
N MET A 297 5.34 -7.15 16.78
CA MET A 297 4.15 -7.99 16.64
C MET A 297 3.78 -8.59 17.99
N GLN A 298 2.64 -8.21 18.54
CA GLN A 298 2.14 -8.75 19.81
C GLN A 298 1.40 -10.07 19.61
N ASP A 299 0.73 -10.19 18.46
CA ASP A 299 0.02 -11.38 18.02
C ASP A 299 0.44 -11.71 16.57
N PRO A 300 1.51 -12.49 16.35
CA PRO A 300 2.03 -12.79 15.02
C PRO A 300 1.04 -13.52 14.10
N ASP A 301 -0.02 -14.13 14.63
CA ASP A 301 -1.05 -14.80 13.83
C ASP A 301 -2.05 -13.80 13.24
N HIS A 302 -2.09 -12.57 13.77
CA HIS A 302 -3.06 -11.53 13.38
C HIS A 302 -2.39 -10.18 13.07
N GLU A 303 -1.07 -10.10 13.13
CA GLU A 303 -0.29 -8.89 12.88
C GLU A 303 0.83 -9.15 11.88
N SER A 304 1.02 -8.21 10.95
CA SER A 304 2.03 -8.32 9.89
C SER A 304 2.55 -6.96 9.44
N ILE A 305 3.74 -6.93 8.82
CA ILE A 305 4.23 -5.75 8.09
C ILE A 305 3.78 -5.85 6.64
N HIS A 306 3.14 -4.80 6.15
CA HIS A 306 2.77 -4.66 4.75
C HIS A 306 3.56 -3.51 4.15
N GLN A 307 4.42 -3.79 3.17
CA GLN A 307 4.87 -2.73 2.27
C GLN A 307 3.67 -2.15 1.55
N ALA A 308 3.65 -0.83 1.42
CA ALA A 308 2.41 -0.13 1.12
C ALA A 308 2.53 0.70 -0.15
N THR A 309 3.58 1.52 -0.25
CA THR A 309 3.70 2.53 -1.30
C THR A 309 4.82 2.26 -2.30
N ASN A 310 4.79 2.98 -3.42
CA ASN A 310 6.00 3.25 -4.21
C ASN A 310 7.02 4.08 -3.39
N SER A 311 8.17 4.36 -4.01
CA SER A 311 9.20 5.21 -3.40
C SER A 311 9.33 6.58 -4.07
N LEU A 312 9.95 7.53 -3.37
CA LEU A 312 10.37 8.84 -3.89
C LEU A 312 11.77 9.20 -3.36
N ALA A 313 12.57 9.92 -4.13
CA ALA A 313 13.82 10.49 -3.65
C ALA A 313 13.57 11.86 -2.99
N VAL A 314 14.13 12.08 -1.80
CA VAL A 314 13.98 13.31 -1.02
C VAL A 314 15.36 13.83 -0.62
N THR A 315 15.65 15.07 -0.96
CA THR A 315 16.82 15.78 -0.42
C THR A 315 16.44 16.44 0.91
N LEU A 316 17.26 16.19 1.93
CA LEU A 316 17.03 16.57 3.34
C LEU A 316 17.37 18.04 3.62
N CYS A 317 17.04 18.93 2.70
CA CYS A 317 17.05 20.38 2.87
C CYS A 317 15.92 21.00 2.05
N GLU A 318 15.68 22.30 2.25
CA GLU A 318 14.66 23.05 1.52
C GLU A 318 15.16 23.43 0.13
N ARG A 319 14.32 23.26 -0.90
CA ARG A 319 14.56 23.70 -2.28
C ARG A 319 14.81 25.20 -2.35
N ALA A 320 14.17 25.97 -1.47
CA ALA A 320 14.35 27.42 -1.38
C ALA A 320 15.73 27.85 -0.89
N ASP A 321 16.51 26.97 -0.23
CA ASP A 321 17.87 27.28 0.21
C ASP A 321 18.85 27.21 -0.98
N PRO A 322 19.53 28.33 -1.34
CA PRO A 322 20.47 28.35 -2.47
C PRO A 322 21.69 27.44 -2.28
N ASN A 323 22.00 26.99 -1.06
CA ASN A 323 23.08 26.06 -0.77
C ASN A 323 22.62 24.59 -0.77
N CYS A 324 21.32 24.35 -0.90
CA CYS A 324 20.77 23.00 -0.94
C CYS A 324 21.00 22.39 -2.32
N HIS A 325 21.95 21.45 -2.39
CA HIS A 325 22.27 20.71 -3.60
C HIS A 325 22.15 19.21 -3.33
N PRO A 326 21.40 18.46 -4.16
CA PRO A 326 21.21 17.03 -3.95
C PRO A 326 22.53 16.29 -4.17
N ASP A 327 22.98 15.57 -3.14
CA ASP A 327 24.15 14.71 -3.17
C ASP A 327 23.97 13.44 -2.32
N ASP A 328 25.02 12.63 -2.31
CA ASP A 328 25.12 11.33 -1.65
C ASP A 328 25.06 11.39 -0.11
N SER A 329 25.21 12.59 0.46
CA SER A 329 25.20 12.86 1.90
C SER A 329 23.87 13.42 2.41
N ASN A 330 22.97 13.86 1.51
CA ASN A 330 21.71 14.48 1.89
C ASN A 330 20.49 13.97 1.14
N THR A 331 20.61 12.99 0.24
CA THR A 331 19.47 12.47 -0.53
C THR A 331 19.13 11.03 -0.14
N VAL A 332 17.88 10.82 0.26
CA VAL A 332 17.32 9.55 0.72
C VAL A 332 16.17 9.09 -0.16
N ILE A 333 15.86 7.80 -0.12
CA ILE A 333 14.64 7.22 -0.65
C ILE A 333 13.62 7.10 0.49
N LEU A 334 12.43 7.66 0.26
CA LEU A 334 11.28 7.61 1.15
C LEU A 334 10.31 6.54 0.65
N THR A 335 9.83 5.70 1.56
CA THR A 335 8.72 4.77 1.35
C THR A 335 7.87 4.67 2.63
N ILE A 336 6.65 4.17 2.50
CA ILE A 336 5.76 3.90 3.62
C ILE A 336 5.46 2.39 3.66
N PHE A 337 5.60 1.81 4.84
CA PHE A 337 5.12 0.48 5.18
C PHE A 337 4.07 0.58 6.29
N GLN A 338 3.29 -0.46 6.53
CA GLN A 338 2.18 -0.43 7.48
C GLN A 338 2.24 -1.62 8.44
N HIS A 339 1.97 -1.37 9.72
CA HIS A 339 1.63 -2.43 10.67
C HIS A 339 0.16 -2.76 10.50
N LYS A 340 -0.13 -3.93 9.92
CA LYS A 340 -1.48 -4.47 9.87
C LYS A 340 -1.79 -5.17 11.19
N ARG A 341 -2.98 -4.94 11.72
CA ARG A 341 -3.59 -5.76 12.77
C ARG A 341 -4.97 -6.21 12.34
N PHE A 342 -5.32 -7.46 12.64
CA PHE A 342 -6.65 -8.00 12.35
C PHE A 342 -7.31 -8.47 13.64
N VAL A 343 -8.27 -7.69 14.14
CA VAL A 343 -8.95 -7.99 15.42
C VAL A 343 -10.45 -7.88 15.20
N ALA A 344 -11.20 -8.86 15.72
CA ALA A 344 -12.67 -8.86 15.66
C ALA A 344 -13.23 -8.64 14.23
N PHE A 345 -12.63 -9.29 13.24
CA PHE A 345 -13.01 -9.19 11.82
C PHE A 345 -12.81 -7.80 11.18
N HIS A 346 -12.02 -6.94 11.81
CA HIS A 346 -11.66 -5.64 11.28
C HIS A 346 -10.13 -5.51 11.15
N SER A 347 -9.67 -4.99 10.01
CA SER A 347 -8.26 -4.70 9.79
C SER A 347 -7.97 -3.24 10.12
N SER A 348 -6.96 -2.97 10.93
CA SER A 348 -6.35 -1.65 11.04
C SER A 348 -4.95 -1.66 10.45
N TYR A 349 -4.56 -0.54 9.85
CA TYR A 349 -3.23 -0.34 9.27
C TYR A 349 -2.65 0.93 9.86
N GLU A 350 -1.46 0.82 10.44
CA GLU A 350 -0.73 1.96 11.01
C GLU A 350 0.51 2.23 10.15
N PRO A 351 0.55 3.33 9.38
CA PRO A 351 1.65 3.62 8.44
C PRO A 351 2.90 4.14 9.15
N TYR A 352 4.06 3.70 8.71
CA TYR A 352 5.39 4.11 9.15
C TYR A 352 6.21 4.59 7.96
N VAL A 353 6.96 5.68 8.15
CA VAL A 353 7.88 6.21 7.15
C VAL A 353 9.22 5.51 7.30
N MET A 354 9.79 5.02 6.20
CA MET A 354 11.16 4.53 6.15
C MET A 354 11.97 5.38 5.17
N LEU A 355 13.14 5.82 5.62
CA LEU A 355 14.13 6.53 4.84
C LEU A 355 15.41 5.69 4.75
N PHE A 356 15.96 5.53 3.55
CA PHE A 356 17.26 4.89 3.36
C PHE A 356 18.07 5.67 2.33
N TRP A 357 19.40 5.63 2.40
CA TRP A 357 20.24 6.40 1.49
C TRP A 357 19.98 6.05 0.03
N GLN A 358 19.97 7.05 -0.86
CA GLN A 358 19.86 6.82 -2.31
C GLN A 358 21.15 6.24 -2.91
N ARG A 359 22.26 6.31 -2.18
CA ARG A 359 23.53 5.70 -2.56
C ARG A 359 23.68 4.31 -1.98
N ALA A 360 24.47 3.47 -2.65
CA ALA A 360 24.92 2.21 -2.10
C ALA A 360 25.71 2.41 -0.78
N PRO A 361 25.66 1.44 0.15
CA PRO A 361 24.89 0.20 0.12
C PRO A 361 23.41 0.34 0.53
N PHE A 362 22.83 1.54 0.44
CA PHE A 362 21.41 1.83 0.70
C PHE A 362 21.00 1.61 2.16
N GLU A 363 21.88 1.93 3.10
CA GLU A 363 21.62 1.78 4.53
C GLU A 363 20.40 2.60 4.97
N ILE A 364 19.66 2.09 5.96
CA ILE A 364 18.53 2.81 6.54
C ILE A 364 19.05 4.07 7.24
N TYR A 365 18.50 5.22 6.85
CA TYR A 365 18.73 6.52 7.47
C TYR A 365 17.85 6.71 8.71
N GLY A 366 16.63 6.20 8.66
CA GLY A 366 15.73 6.23 9.80
C GLY A 366 14.35 5.65 9.50
N ILE A 367 13.60 5.37 10.56
CA ILE A 367 12.21 4.92 10.52
C ILE A 367 11.40 5.80 11.49
N SER A 368 10.14 6.09 11.18
CA SER A 368 9.28 6.87 12.08
C SER A 368 9.18 6.25 13.47
N GLU A 369 9.36 7.06 14.51
CA GLU A 369 9.32 6.56 15.90
C GLU A 369 7.90 6.16 16.32
N LEU A 370 6.92 6.85 15.75
CA LEU A 370 5.50 6.60 15.89
C LEU A 370 4.86 6.38 14.50
N PRO A 371 3.75 5.64 14.40
CA PRO A 371 2.97 5.56 13.18
C PRO A 371 2.37 6.93 12.83
N VAL A 372 2.15 7.17 11.55
CA VAL A 372 1.56 8.40 11.02
C VAL A 372 0.04 8.38 11.20
N TRP A 373 -0.51 9.45 11.78
CA TRP A 373 -1.94 9.67 11.86
C TRP A 373 -2.38 10.70 10.82
N ILE A 374 -3.26 10.31 9.90
CA ILE A 374 -3.82 11.23 8.90
C ILE A 374 -5.02 11.95 9.52
N HIS A 375 -4.93 13.27 9.66
CA HIS A 375 -6.01 14.06 10.27
C HIS A 375 -7.35 13.86 9.54
N GLY A 376 -8.41 13.67 10.33
CA GLY A 376 -9.74 13.28 9.86
C GLY A 376 -9.97 11.76 9.80
N ARG A 377 -8.96 10.92 10.08
CA ARG A 377 -9.17 9.48 10.30
C ARG A 377 -10.07 9.26 11.50
N GLY A 378 -11.07 8.39 11.35
CA GLY A 378 -12.04 8.11 12.40
C GLY A 378 -11.50 7.15 13.45
N MET A 379 -11.94 7.31 14.69
CA MET A 379 -11.88 6.29 15.73
C MET A 379 -13.30 5.76 15.98
N MET A 380 -13.44 4.44 16.05
CA MET A 380 -14.69 3.77 16.35
C MET A 380 -14.87 3.72 17.87
N GLU A 381 -16.01 4.16 18.39
CA GLU A 381 -16.37 3.92 19.79
C GLU A 381 -16.59 2.39 19.97
N GLY A 382 -15.91 1.78 20.94
CA GLY A 382 -16.16 0.38 21.28
C GLY A 382 -17.61 0.18 21.71
N GLU A 383 -18.22 -0.95 21.33
CA GLU A 383 -19.58 -1.27 21.75
C GLU A 383 -19.68 -1.32 23.29
N GLU A 384 -20.69 -0.66 23.87
CA GLU A 384 -20.98 -0.73 25.30
C GLU A 384 -21.19 -2.20 25.72
N GLY A 385 -20.27 -2.74 26.52
CA GLY A 385 -20.34 -4.11 27.07
C GLY A 385 -19.49 -5.16 26.33
N GLY A 386 -18.84 -4.79 25.23
CA GLY A 386 -17.75 -5.56 24.60
C GLY A 386 -16.40 -4.97 25.02
N GLY A 387 -15.38 -5.81 25.21
CA GLY A 387 -14.05 -5.35 25.62
C GLY A 387 -13.52 -4.19 24.77
N ASN A 388 -12.72 -3.34 25.41
CA ASN A 388 -12.05 -2.13 24.93
C ASN A 388 -11.47 -2.24 23.48
N ASN A 389 -12.31 -2.12 22.46
CA ASN A 389 -11.90 -2.18 21.06
C ASN A 389 -11.72 -0.75 20.54
N ASN A 390 -10.62 -0.09 20.94
CA ASN A 390 -10.17 1.17 20.35
C ASN A 390 -9.73 0.95 18.89
N GLN A 391 -10.67 0.59 18.01
CA GLN A 391 -10.41 0.37 16.60
C GLN A 391 -10.41 1.69 15.85
N THR A 392 -9.41 1.86 15.00
CA THR A 392 -9.25 3.01 14.11
C THR A 392 -9.83 2.63 12.76
N LYS A 393 -10.35 3.62 12.01
CA LYS A 393 -10.80 3.41 10.64
C LYS A 393 -9.69 2.74 9.83
N MET A 394 -10.01 1.68 9.08
CA MET A 394 -9.10 1.04 8.16
C MET A 394 -8.68 2.06 7.10
N MET A 395 -7.38 2.36 7.05
CA MET A 395 -6.79 3.23 6.03
C MET A 395 -5.50 2.58 5.51
N TYR A 396 -5.50 2.20 4.24
CA TYR A 396 -4.34 1.59 3.61
C TYR A 396 -3.65 2.61 2.69
N VAL A 397 -2.47 3.10 3.06
CA VAL A 397 -1.69 4.04 2.24
C VAL A 397 -1.10 3.32 1.03
N THR A 398 -1.67 3.55 -0.13
CA THR A 398 -1.37 2.78 -1.35
C THR A 398 -0.23 3.40 -2.17
N SER A 399 -0.11 4.72 -2.17
CA SER A 399 0.89 5.40 -3.00
C SER A 399 1.29 6.76 -2.46
N ILE A 400 2.45 7.22 -2.94
CA ILE A 400 2.98 8.56 -2.70
C ILE A 400 3.40 9.21 -4.02
N GLY A 401 3.25 10.52 -4.12
CA GLY A 401 3.65 11.28 -5.32
C GLY A 401 3.87 12.74 -5.02
N TRP A 402 4.77 13.40 -5.75
CA TRP A 402 4.93 14.85 -5.61
C TRP A 402 3.72 15.61 -6.15
N LYS A 403 3.31 16.70 -5.50
CA LYS A 403 2.13 17.45 -5.91
C LYS A 403 2.37 18.35 -7.12
N SER A 404 3.56 18.94 -7.20
CA SER A 404 3.88 20.01 -8.15
C SER A 404 3.98 19.49 -9.58
N ALA A 405 3.48 20.29 -10.53
CA ALA A 405 3.60 19.98 -11.95
C ALA A 405 5.09 19.88 -12.36
N GLY A 406 5.42 18.87 -13.16
CA GLY A 406 6.79 18.60 -13.61
C GLY A 406 7.70 17.92 -12.57
N GLN A 407 7.25 17.77 -11.32
CA GLN A 407 8.00 17.05 -10.31
C GLN A 407 7.79 15.54 -10.47
N LYS A 408 8.88 14.79 -10.72
CA LYS A 408 8.85 13.36 -11.04
C LYS A 408 9.17 12.48 -9.83
N TYR A 409 10.40 12.00 -9.71
CA TYR A 409 10.84 11.10 -8.63
C TYR A 409 11.45 11.85 -7.44
N HIS A 410 12.01 13.05 -7.68
CA HIS A 410 12.83 13.78 -6.72
C HIS A 410 12.15 15.03 -6.15
N GLY A 411 12.33 15.27 -4.86
CA GLY A 411 11.86 16.47 -4.16
C GLY A 411 12.70 16.83 -2.93
N TYR A 412 12.23 17.82 -2.20
CA TYR A 412 12.89 18.48 -1.07
C TYR A 412 11.94 18.55 0.13
N LEU A 413 12.44 18.92 1.31
CA LEU A 413 11.63 18.94 2.54
C LEU A 413 10.49 19.97 2.52
N ASP A 414 10.62 21.04 1.76
CA ASP A 414 9.61 22.09 1.56
C ASP A 414 8.66 21.81 0.38
N ASP A 415 8.84 20.70 -0.34
CA ASP A 415 7.90 20.29 -1.38
C ASP A 415 6.67 19.59 -0.77
N VAL A 416 5.51 19.80 -1.40
CA VAL A 416 4.26 19.13 -1.02
C VAL A 416 4.15 17.79 -1.76
N MET A 417 3.79 16.74 -1.02
CA MET A 417 3.56 15.40 -1.54
C MET A 417 2.14 14.91 -1.23
N PHE A 418 1.59 14.09 -2.12
CA PHE A 418 0.38 13.31 -1.86
C PHE A 418 0.71 11.99 -1.20
N LEU A 419 -0.12 11.63 -0.23
CA LEU A 419 -0.32 10.26 0.23
C LEU A 419 -1.75 9.89 -0.19
N ALA A 420 -1.91 8.86 -1.00
CA ALA A 420 -3.21 8.38 -1.46
C ALA A 420 -3.51 7.02 -0.82
N PHE A 421 -4.76 6.81 -0.39
CA PHE A 421 -5.13 5.68 0.44
C PHE A 421 -6.56 5.17 0.21
N GLY A 422 -6.72 3.86 0.41
CA GLY A 422 -8.03 3.21 0.50
C GLY A 422 -8.61 3.34 1.91
N ILE A 423 -9.94 3.32 2.02
CA ILE A 423 -10.65 3.41 3.29
C ILE A 423 -11.71 2.30 3.38
N GLU A 424 -11.62 1.46 4.42
CA GLU A 424 -12.58 0.38 4.72
C GLU A 424 -12.90 -0.53 3.52
N ASP A 425 -11.92 -0.74 2.62
CA ASP A 425 -12.08 -1.45 1.34
C ASP A 425 -13.30 -1.03 0.52
N ALA A 426 -13.76 0.23 0.69
CA ALA A 426 -15.00 0.71 0.10
C ALA A 426 -14.87 2.09 -0.55
N ASP A 427 -13.94 2.91 -0.09
CA ASP A 427 -13.77 4.29 -0.53
C ASP A 427 -12.29 4.66 -0.68
N THR A 428 -12.03 5.83 -1.24
CA THR A 428 -10.68 6.32 -1.51
C THR A 428 -10.50 7.82 -1.25
N ALA A 429 -9.30 8.18 -0.81
CA ALA A 429 -8.96 9.53 -0.40
C ALA A 429 -7.47 9.82 -0.62
N GLY A 430 -7.09 11.08 -0.41
CA GLY A 430 -5.71 11.48 -0.32
C GLY A 430 -5.50 12.63 0.67
N VAL A 431 -4.26 12.82 1.09
CA VAL A 431 -3.81 13.95 1.90
C VAL A 431 -2.58 14.53 1.22
N ASP A 432 -2.47 15.85 1.19
CA ASP A 432 -1.29 16.54 0.67
C ASP A 432 -0.54 17.23 1.81
N VAL A 433 0.71 16.86 2.00
CA VAL A 433 1.52 17.21 3.18
C VAL A 433 2.88 17.75 2.75
N LEU A 434 3.51 18.61 3.55
CA LEU A 434 4.93 18.91 3.37
C LEU A 434 5.76 17.66 3.64
N ALA A 435 6.75 17.39 2.79
CA ALA A 435 7.65 16.25 3.00
C ALA A 435 8.39 16.36 4.34
N GLY A 436 8.77 17.56 4.75
CA GLY A 436 9.39 17.84 6.04
C GLY A 436 8.51 17.44 7.24
N ASP A 437 7.19 17.56 7.13
CA ASP A 437 6.28 17.15 8.21
C ASP A 437 6.28 15.63 8.37
N LEU A 438 6.37 14.86 7.29
CA LEU A 438 6.50 13.40 7.37
C LEU A 438 7.89 12.97 7.87
N VAL A 439 8.94 13.60 7.35
CA VAL A 439 10.33 13.29 7.72
C VAL A 439 10.63 13.68 9.17
N GLY A 440 9.99 14.74 9.70
CA GLY A 440 10.20 15.21 11.07
C GLY A 440 9.83 14.19 12.15
N GLY A 441 9.00 13.19 11.85
CA GLY A 441 8.67 12.08 12.75
C GLY A 441 9.66 10.91 12.73
N VAL A 442 10.72 10.99 11.90
CA VAL A 442 11.70 9.91 11.71
C VAL A 442 12.76 9.90 12.82
N GLY A 443 12.90 8.73 13.46
CA GLY A 443 14.01 8.45 14.35
C GLY A 443 15.24 8.00 13.56
N HIS A 444 16.36 8.70 13.76
CA HIS A 444 17.60 8.44 13.04
C HIS A 444 18.28 7.15 13.49
N CYS A 445 18.91 6.53 12.49
CA CYS A 445 19.88 5.46 12.60
C CYS A 445 21.25 6.04 12.20
#